data_AF-A0AA39IT46-F1
#
_entry.id   AF-A0AA39IT46-F1
#
_cell.length_a   1.000
_cell.length_b   1.000
_cell.length_c   1.000
_cell.angle_alpha   90.00
_cell.angle_beta   90.00
_cell.angle_gamma   90.00
#
_symmetry.space_group_name_H-M   'P 1'
#
loop_
_entity.id
_entity.type
_entity.pdbx_description
1 polymer ?
#
loop_
_entity_poly.entity_id
_entity_poly.type
_entity_poly.pdbx_seq_one_letter_code
_entity_poly.pdbx_strand_id
1 'polypeptide(L)'
;MRRSISLPLLLVAFWCLQVADANPNNWYYATSAESCGGQQCSEANGWRFYTCYEQKCEHHLQPWFPALVLVVACAIISSVVSCLIRCLCCCCCHERNPRTARYYA
;
A
#
# COMPACT_ATOMS: atom_id res chain seq x y z
N MET A 1 24.87 -8.03 15.22
CA MET A 1 23.51 -8.49 14.91
C MET A 1 23.06 -7.90 13.58
N ARG A 2 23.22 -8.64 12.46
CA ARG A 2 22.68 -8.24 11.14
C ARG A 2 21.17 -8.47 11.17
N ARG A 3 20.39 -7.39 11.33
CA ARG A 3 18.92 -7.48 11.25
C ARG A 3 18.50 -7.69 9.80
N SER A 4 17.74 -8.75 9.58
CA SER A 4 17.21 -9.28 8.32
C SER A 4 16.25 -8.32 7.60
N ILE A 5 16.74 -7.17 7.14
CA ILE A 5 15.99 -6.20 6.31
C ILE A 5 15.62 -6.80 4.93
N SER A 6 16.26 -7.91 4.55
CA SER A 6 16.04 -8.61 3.30
C SER A 6 14.68 -9.31 3.20
N LEU A 7 14.10 -9.82 4.29
CA LEU A 7 12.83 -10.54 4.23
C LEU A 7 11.63 -9.66 3.83
N PRO A 8 11.39 -8.47 4.42
CA PRO A 8 10.28 -7.61 4.01
C PRO A 8 10.47 -7.06 2.58
N LEU A 9 11.69 -6.76 2.18
CA LEU A 9 12.00 -6.34 0.80
C LEU A 9 11.72 -7.45 -0.22
N LEU A 10 12.04 -8.71 0.12
CA LEU A 10 11.71 -9.86 -0.73
C LEU A 10 10.20 -10.10 -0.82
N LEU A 11 9.45 -9.90 0.28
CA LEU A 11 7.99 -10.01 0.25
C LEU A 11 7.34 -8.91 -0.59
N VAL A 12 7.85 -7.68 -0.52
CA VAL A 12 7.40 -6.57 -1.37
C VAL A 12 7.73 -6.83 -2.84
N ALA A 13 8.96 -7.27 -3.13
CA ALA A 13 9.37 -7.59 -4.50
C ALA A 13 8.55 -8.75 -5.10
N PHE A 14 8.25 -9.77 -4.29
CA PHE A 14 7.38 -10.88 -4.69
C PHE A 14 5.94 -10.41 -4.98
N TRP A 15 5.40 -9.52 -4.16
CA TRP A 15 4.12 -8.86 -4.42
C TRP A 15 4.13 -8.06 -5.72
N CYS A 16 5.18 -7.26 -5.96
CA CYS A 16 5.31 -6.49 -7.20
C CYS A 16 5.43 -7.39 -8.45
N LEU A 17 6.12 -8.53 -8.36
CA LEU A 17 6.23 -9.52 -9.44
C LEU A 17 4.89 -10.18 -9.76
N GLN A 18 4.08 -10.50 -8.75
CA GLN A 18 2.73 -11.05 -8.96
C GLN A 18 1.80 -10.04 -9.66
N VAL A 19 1.96 -8.76 -9.37
CA VAL A 19 1.18 -7.68 -10.02
C VAL A 19 1.69 -7.40 -11.45
N ALA A 20 2.97 -7.62 -11.73
CA ALA A 20 3.56 -7.36 -13.04
C ALA A 20 3.37 -8.50 -14.05
N ASP A 21 3.31 -9.77 -13.61
CA ASP A 21 3.33 -10.93 -14.51
C ASP A 21 1.94 -11.58 -14.75
N ALA A 22 0.90 -11.22 -14.00
CA ALA A 22 -0.38 -11.94 -14.09
C ALA A 22 -1.44 -11.26 -14.99
N ASN A 23 -1.59 -11.84 -16.20
CA ASN A 23 -2.88 -12.17 -16.85
C ASN A 23 -3.44 -11.23 -17.96
N PRO A 24 -3.78 -11.75 -19.16
CA PRO A 24 -4.59 -11.04 -20.17
C PRO A 24 -6.02 -10.69 -19.70
N ASN A 25 -6.51 -11.33 -18.63
CA ASN A 25 -7.67 -10.87 -17.87
C ASN A 25 -7.18 -10.06 -16.67
N ASN A 26 -6.80 -8.80 -16.90
CA ASN A 26 -6.20 -7.97 -15.87
C ASN A 26 -7.24 -7.60 -14.78
N TRP A 27 -7.28 -8.34 -13.67
CA TRP A 27 -8.21 -8.10 -12.54
C TRP A 27 -8.05 -6.70 -11.93
N TYR A 28 -6.89 -6.10 -12.15
CA TYR A 28 -6.54 -4.79 -11.65
C TYR A 28 -7.02 -3.66 -12.55
N TYR A 29 -7.33 -3.95 -13.82
CA TYR A 29 -7.66 -2.93 -14.80
C TYR A 29 -8.98 -3.26 -15.49
N ALA A 30 -9.99 -2.45 -15.17
CA ALA A 30 -11.28 -2.54 -15.82
C ALA A 30 -11.30 -1.65 -17.08
N THR A 31 -11.77 -2.22 -18.18
CA THR A 31 -12.09 -1.49 -19.40
C THR A 31 -13.51 -0.95 -19.32
N SER A 32 -13.77 0.13 -20.06
CA SER A 32 -15.12 0.64 -20.25
C SER A 32 -15.80 -0.03 -21.44
N ALA A 33 -17.14 -0.04 -21.44
CA ALA A 33 -17.90 -0.28 -22.67
C ALA A 33 -17.60 0.82 -23.72
N GLU A 34 -18.09 0.68 -24.95
CA GLU A 34 -18.00 1.75 -25.96
C GLU A 34 -19.19 2.73 -25.90
N SER A 35 -20.37 2.28 -25.48
CA SER A 35 -21.55 3.12 -25.33
C SER A 35 -22.55 2.58 -24.31
N CYS A 36 -23.27 3.48 -23.64
CA CYS A 36 -24.42 3.15 -22.78
C CYS A 36 -25.66 3.88 -23.29
N GLY A 37 -26.72 3.16 -23.67
CA GLY A 37 -28.02 3.78 -23.99
C GLY A 37 -28.00 4.84 -25.10
N GLY A 38 -27.06 4.76 -26.04
CA GLY A 38 -26.90 5.75 -27.11
C GLY A 38 -26.16 7.03 -26.72
N GLN A 39 -25.70 7.16 -25.47
CA GLN A 39 -24.79 8.23 -25.05
C GLN A 39 -23.33 7.76 -25.15
N GLN A 40 -22.49 8.62 -25.74
CA GLN A 40 -21.04 8.45 -25.69
C GLN A 40 -20.55 8.79 -24.29
N CYS A 41 -19.77 7.87 -23.75
CA CYS A 41 -19.35 7.83 -22.37
C CYS A 41 -17.82 8.04 -22.36
N SER A 42 -17.27 8.69 -21.34
CA SER A 42 -15.83 9.00 -21.34
C SER A 42 -14.99 7.72 -21.32
N GLU A 43 -13.99 7.63 -22.20
CA GLU A 43 -13.10 6.46 -22.26
C GLU A 43 -12.44 6.15 -20.90
N ALA A 44 -12.27 4.85 -20.60
CA ALA A 44 -11.51 4.41 -19.46
C ALA A 44 -10.07 4.91 -19.55
N ASN A 45 -9.52 5.34 -18.41
CA ASN A 45 -8.13 5.75 -18.29
C ASN A 45 -7.44 4.98 -17.16
N GLY A 46 -6.17 5.30 -16.91
CA GLY A 46 -5.35 4.65 -15.89
C GLY A 46 -5.95 4.64 -14.49
N TRP A 47 -6.87 5.55 -14.17
CA TRP A 47 -7.37 5.81 -12.81
C TRP A 47 -8.86 5.53 -12.64
N ARG A 48 -9.63 5.64 -13.72
CA ARG A 48 -11.08 5.46 -13.70
C ARG A 48 -11.55 4.65 -14.89
N PHE A 49 -12.62 3.91 -14.66
CA PHE A 49 -13.40 3.28 -15.71
C PHE A 49 -14.87 3.66 -15.51
N TYR A 50 -15.73 3.23 -16.42
CA TYR A 50 -17.16 3.38 -16.23
C TYR A 50 -17.89 2.06 -16.45
N THR A 51 -19.06 1.94 -15.85
CA THR A 51 -20.02 0.86 -16.12
C THR A 51 -21.35 1.46 -16.58
N CYS A 52 -22.12 0.68 -17.36
CA CYS A 52 -23.46 1.06 -17.74
C CYS A 52 -24.45 0.56 -16.69
N TYR A 53 -25.12 1.48 -15.99
CA TYR A 53 -26.23 1.16 -15.10
C TYR A 53 -27.46 1.98 -15.50
N GLU A 54 -28.60 1.33 -15.72
CA GLU A 54 -29.84 1.99 -16.16
C GLU A 54 -29.68 2.98 -17.34
N GLN A 55 -28.89 2.60 -18.36
CA GLN A 55 -28.56 3.47 -19.51
C GLN A 55 -27.77 4.75 -19.17
N LYS A 56 -27.23 4.86 -17.95
CA LYS A 56 -26.35 5.94 -17.51
C LYS A 56 -24.91 5.46 -17.36
N CYS A 57 -23.99 6.41 -17.51
CA CYS A 57 -22.57 6.25 -17.30
C CYS A 57 -22.22 6.39 -15.81
N GLU A 58 -21.92 5.29 -15.11
CA GLU A 58 -21.43 5.34 -13.73
C GLU A 58 -19.92 5.21 -13.70
N HIS A 59 -19.24 6.21 -13.12
CA HIS A 59 -17.78 6.25 -13.05
C HIS A 59 -17.27 5.61 -11.77
N HIS A 60 -16.27 4.72 -11.91
CA HIS A 60 -15.64 4.03 -10.79
C HIS A 60 -14.11 4.20 -10.87
N LEU A 61 -13.46 4.11 -9.70
CA LEU A 61 -12.00 4.04 -9.61
C LEU A 61 -11.51 2.66 -10.02
N GLN A 62 -10.33 2.59 -10.63
CA GLN A 62 -9.74 1.31 -11.03
C GLN A 62 -9.59 0.36 -9.82
N PRO A 63 -9.82 -0.96 -10.03
CA PRO A 63 -9.78 -1.96 -8.95
C PRO A 63 -8.46 -2.01 -8.17
N TRP A 64 -7.35 -1.58 -8.76
CA TRP A 64 -6.05 -1.52 -8.08
C TRP A 64 -5.95 -0.40 -7.03
N PHE A 65 -6.80 0.63 -7.09
CA PHE A 65 -6.68 1.82 -6.23
C PHE A 65 -6.87 1.51 -4.73
N PRO A 66 -7.91 0.76 -4.30
CA PRO A 66 -8.04 0.35 -2.90
C PRO A 66 -6.85 -0.49 -2.40
N ALA A 67 -6.29 -1.34 -3.25
CA ALA A 67 -5.12 -2.14 -2.91
C ALA A 67 -3.88 -1.25 -2.67
N LEU A 68 -3.67 -0.22 -3.50
CA LEU A 68 -2.59 0.74 -3.30
C LEU A 68 -2.74 1.48 -1.96
N VAL A 69 -3.95 1.93 -1.62
CA VAL A 69 -4.25 2.61 -0.35
C VAL A 69 -3.91 1.70 0.84
N LEU A 70 -4.27 0.41 0.77
CA LEU A 70 -3.95 -0.56 1.81
C LEU A 70 -2.44 -0.74 2.00
N VAL A 71 -1.69 -0.85 0.90
CA VAL A 71 -0.21 -0.98 0.95
C VAL A 71 0.43 0.24 1.60
N VAL A 72 0.00 1.45 1.23
CA VAL A 72 0.48 2.70 1.82
C VAL A 72 0.15 2.76 3.32
N ALA A 73 -1.07 2.40 3.71
CA ALA A 73 -1.47 2.37 5.11
C ALA A 73 -0.60 1.40 5.93
N CYS A 74 -0.36 0.19 5.43
CA CYS A 74 0.53 -0.79 6.06
C CYS A 74 1.97 -0.28 6.20
N ALA A 75 2.48 0.43 5.19
CA ALA A 75 3.83 1.02 5.25
C ALA A 75 3.93 2.08 6.36
N ILE A 76 2.93 2.95 6.49
CA ILE A 76 2.87 3.96 7.56
C ILE A 76 2.81 3.28 8.93
N ILE A 77 1.91 2.30 9.10
CA ILE A 77 1.76 1.58 10.38
C ILE A 77 3.07 0.87 10.75
N SER A 78 3.71 0.19 9.81
CA SER A 78 4.98 -0.50 10.08
C SER A 78 6.12 0.46 10.45
N SER A 79 6.15 1.65 9.85
CA SER A 79 7.07 2.73 10.23
C SER A 79 6.80 3.21 11.66
N VAL A 80 5.54 3.50 11.99
CA VAL A 80 5.14 3.95 13.35
C VAL A 80 5.50 2.89 14.39
N VAL A 81 5.16 1.63 14.14
CA VAL A 81 5.50 0.51 15.04
C VAL A 81 7.01 0.39 15.21
N SER A 82 7.78 0.51 14.12
CA SER A 82 9.25 0.47 14.17
C SER A 82 9.83 1.61 15.00
N CYS A 83 9.27 2.83 14.87
CA CYS A 83 9.64 3.98 15.69
C CYS A 83 9.30 3.77 17.16
N LEU A 84 8.09 3.28 17.48
CA LEU A 84 7.66 3.00 18.84
C LEU A 84 8.55 1.95 19.52
N ILE A 85 8.87 0.85 18.82
CA ILE A 85 9.79 -0.18 19.33
C ILE A 85 11.16 0.43 19.62
N ARG A 86 11.70 1.28 18.75
CA ARG A 86 12.97 1.96 18.99
C ARG A 86 12.90 2.89 20.20
N CYS A 87 11.84 3.68 20.34
CA CYS A 87 11.64 4.54 21.51
C CYS A 87 11.58 3.72 22.80
N LEU A 88 10.80 2.64 22.84
CA LEU A 88 10.72 1.75 24.01
C LEU A 88 12.07 1.09 24.32
N CYS A 89 12.79 0.58 23.31
CA CYS A 89 14.12 0.01 23.52
C CYS A 89 15.12 1.06 24.01
N CYS A 90 15.10 2.29 23.49
CA CYS A 90 15.96 3.38 23.95
C CYS A 90 15.64 3.79 25.39
N CYS A 91 14.35 3.89 25.75
CA CYS A 91 13.93 4.22 27.11
C CYS A 91 14.26 3.09 28.11
N CYS A 92 13.98 1.82 27.77
CA CYS A 92 14.31 0.68 28.62
C CYS A 92 15.83 0.42 28.74
N CYS A 93 16.63 0.82 27.75
CA CYS A 93 18.09 0.77 27.85
C CYS A 93 18.70 1.97 28.58
N HIS A 94 17.99 3.10 28.69
CA HIS A 94 18.49 4.27 29.41
C HIS A 94 18.56 4.03 30.93
N GLU A 95 17.59 3.31 31.50
CA GLU A 95 17.62 2.94 32.94
C GLU A 95 18.68 1.90 33.29
N ARG A 96 19.25 1.18 32.31
CA ARG A 96 20.22 0.10 32.55
C ARG A 96 21.67 0.51 32.28
N ASN A 97 21.97 1.81 32.26
CA ASN A 97 23.34 2.28 32.16
C ASN A 97 23.87 2.72 33.55
N PRO A 98 24.69 1.91 34.24
CA PRO A 98 25.28 2.30 35.53
C PRO A 98 26.27 3.49 35.44
N ARG A 99 26.51 4.05 34.24
CA ARG A 99 27.40 5.22 34.07
C ARG A 99 26.71 6.57 34.30
N THR A 100 25.39 6.67 34.27
CA THR A 100 24.67 7.94 34.53
C THR A 100 24.53 8.26 36.02
N ALA A 101 24.67 7.28 36.91
CA ALA A 101 24.63 7.49 38.35
C ALA A 101 25.86 8.24 38.93
N ARG A 102 26.92 8.45 38.14
CA ARG A 102 28.14 9.15 38.59
C ARG A 102 28.15 10.67 38.36
N TYR A 103 27.13 11.23 37.72
CA TYR A 103 27.09 12.68 37.44
C TYR A 103 26.25 13.48 38.43
N TYR A 104 25.68 12.83 39.45
CA TYR A 104 24.90 13.48 40.52
C TYR A 104 25.44 13.14 41.93
N ALA A 105 26.75 12.90 42.05
CA ALA A 105 27.45 12.77 43.33
C ALA A 105 28.36 14.00 43.54
#